data_AF-A0A0Q8ALK9-F1
#
_entry.id   AF-A0A0Q8ALK9-F1
#
_cell.length_a   1.000
_cell.length_b   1.000
_cell.length_c   1.000
_cell.angle_alpha   90.00
_cell.angle_beta   90.00
_cell.angle_gamma   90.00
#
_symmetry.space_group_name_H-M   'P 1'
#
loop_
_entity.id
_entity.type
_entity.pdbx_description
1 polymer ?
#
loop_
_entity_poly.entity_id
_entity_poly.type
_entity_poly.pdbx_seq_one_letter_code
_entity_poly.pdbx_strand_id
1 'polypeptide(L)'
;MLRIQCRYCKVARNYLPDDLRHVLGDIEVDDVTDAMRCQKCGQKHTLITEAVFPGAAERQGMTIRKLEKVYYVKRVIWRDEPA
;
A
#
# COMPACT_ATOMS: atom_id res chain seq x y z
N MET A 1 -10.41 -0.38 8.72
CA MET A 1 -9.18 -1.05 8.23
C MET A 1 -9.32 -1.23 6.74
N LEU A 2 -8.23 -1.28 5.97
CA LEU A 2 -8.32 -1.48 4.53
C LEU A 2 -7.80 -2.86 4.15
N ARG A 3 -8.67 -3.66 3.53
CA ARG A 3 -8.32 -4.95 2.94
C ARG A 3 -8.06 -4.74 1.46
N ILE A 4 -6.85 -5.06 1.02
CA ILE A 4 -6.44 -4.95 -0.38
C ILE A 4 -6.18 -6.35 -0.92
N GLN A 5 -6.89 -6.71 -1.97
CA GLN A 5 -6.78 -8.01 -2.62
C GLN A 5 -6.37 -7.86 -4.09
N CYS A 6 -5.46 -8.71 -4.56
CA CYS A 6 -5.15 -8.81 -5.98
C CYS A 6 -6.11 -9.80 -6.66
N ARG A 7 -6.89 -9.33 -7.64
CA ARG A 7 -7.80 -10.17 -8.43
C ARG A 7 -7.07 -11.23 -9.26
N TYR A 8 -5.81 -11.00 -9.60
CA TYR A 8 -4.97 -11.91 -10.39
C TYR A 8 -4.39 -13.04 -9.52
N CYS A 9 -3.49 -12.73 -8.58
CA CYS A 9 -2.80 -13.75 -7.78
C CYS A 9 -3.50 -14.10 -6.46
N LYS A 10 -4.71 -13.55 -6.22
CA LYS A 10 -5.61 -13.81 -5.08
C LYS A 10 -5.06 -13.51 -3.68
N VAL A 11 -3.86 -12.94 -3.56
CA VAL A 11 -3.33 -12.52 -2.26
C VAL A 11 -4.16 -11.37 -1.70
N ALA A 12 -4.55 -11.48 -0.44
CA ALA A 12 -5.23 -10.43 0.32
C ALA A 12 -4.38 -10.01 1.52
N ARG A 13 -4.33 -8.71 1.79
CA ARG A 13 -3.58 -8.12 2.91
C ARG A 13 -4.38 -7.02 3.57
N ASN A 14 -4.27 -6.94 4.88
CA ASN A 14 -4.93 -5.92 5.68
C ASN A 14 -3.92 -4.85 6.07
N TYR A 15 -4.29 -3.59 5.87
CA TYR A 15 -3.47 -2.42 6.18
C TYR A 15 -4.21 -1.49 7.14
N LEU A 16 -3.43 -0.80 7.97
CA LEU A 16 -3.92 0.32 8.75
C LEU A 16 -4.04 1.55 7.83
N PRO A 17 -5.14 2.32 7.90
CA PRO A 17 -5.28 3.54 7.12
C PRO A 17 -4.15 4.55 7.37
N ASP A 18 -3.69 4.69 8.62
CA ASP A 18 -2.58 5.59 8.97
C ASP A 18 -1.26 5.21 8.28
N ASP A 19 -0.98 3.92 8.16
CA ASP A 19 0.22 3.43 7.47
C ASP A 19 0.15 3.76 5.97
N LEU A 20 -1.03 3.58 5.36
CA LEU A 20 -1.24 3.91 3.95
C LEU A 20 -1.18 5.41 3.72
N ARG A 21 -1.76 6.23 4.61
CA ARG A 21 -1.69 7.69 4.55
C ARG A 21 -0.25 8.19 4.68
N HIS A 22 0.58 7.56 5.50
CA HIS A 22 2.00 7.90 5.61
C HIS A 22 2.78 7.65 4.31
N VAL A 23 2.42 6.61 3.55
CA VAL A 23 3.15 6.20 2.34
C VAL A 23 2.60 6.84 1.06
N LEU A 24 1.27 6.93 0.95
CA LEU A 24 0.56 7.37 -0.26
C LEU A 24 0.15 8.85 -0.18
N GLY A 25 0.16 9.44 1.01
CA GLY A 25 -0.41 10.76 1.25
C GLY A 25 -1.90 10.70 1.58
N ASP A 26 -2.54 11.87 1.56
CA ASP A 26 -3.98 12.01 1.77
C ASP A 26 -4.69 11.78 0.43
N ILE A 27 -5.09 10.53 0.19
CA ILE A 27 -5.78 10.10 -1.03
C ILE A 27 -7.08 9.40 -0.67
N GLU A 28 -8.04 9.43 -1.60
CA GLU A 28 -9.29 8.71 -1.44
C GLU A 28 -9.06 7.19 -1.44
N VAL A 29 -9.94 6.46 -0.75
CA VAL A 29 -9.81 5.00 -0.59
C VAL A 29 -9.81 4.26 -1.93
N ASP A 30 -10.58 4.75 -2.90
CA ASP A 30 -10.70 4.14 -4.22
C ASP A 30 -9.40 4.31 -5.04
N ASP A 31 -8.69 5.44 -4.85
CA ASP A 31 -7.42 5.76 -5.50
C ASP A 31 -6.24 4.91 -4.99
N VAL A 32 -6.39 4.28 -3.82
CA VAL A 32 -5.38 3.36 -3.27
C VAL A 32 -5.04 2.24 -4.25
N THR A 33 -6.02 1.78 -5.04
CA THR A 33 -5.82 0.69 -6.00
C THR A 33 -4.88 1.08 -7.16
N ASP A 34 -4.91 2.34 -7.57
CA ASP A 34 -4.09 2.88 -8.66
C ASP A 34 -2.71 3.33 -8.19
N ALA A 35 -2.62 3.79 -6.95
CA ALA A 35 -1.36 4.19 -6.32
C ALA A 35 -0.46 2.99 -5.98
N MET A 36 -1.01 1.77 -5.89
CA MET A 36 -0.28 0.58 -5.44
C MET A 36 -0.03 -0.46 -6.55
N ARG A 37 0.95 -1.32 -6.29
CA ARG A 37 1.23 -2.54 -7.05
C ARG A 37 1.08 -3.76 -6.16
N CYS A 38 0.62 -4.88 -6.73
CA CYS A 38 0.59 -6.12 -5.99
C CYS A 38 2.01 -6.51 -5.55
N GLN A 39 2.25 -6.64 -4.24
CA GLN A 39 3.58 -7.00 -3.72
C GLN A 39 4.00 -8.45 -4.03
N LYS A 40 3.08 -9.33 -4.45
CA LYS A 40 3.41 -10.71 -4.83
C LYS A 40 3.73 -10.82 -6.32
N CYS A 41 2.90 -10.25 -7.20
CA CYS A 41 3.05 -10.42 -8.65
C CYS A 41 3.44 -9.15 -9.42
N GLY A 42 3.56 -7.99 -8.76
CA GLY A 42 3.98 -6.72 -9.35
C GLY A 42 2.94 -6.00 -10.21
N GLN A 43 1.81 -6.64 -10.53
CA GLN A 43 0.79 -6.11 -11.44
C GLN A 43 0.10 -4.85 -10.88
N LYS A 44 -0.14 -3.87 -11.77
CA LYS A 44 -0.98 -2.67 -11.53
C LYS A 44 -2.43 -2.94 -11.94
N HIS A 45 -3.38 -2.14 -11.45
CA HIS A 45 -4.82 -2.17 -11.81
C HIS A 45 -5.52 -3.53 -11.60
N THR A 46 -4.89 -4.44 -10.85
CA THR A 46 -5.46 -5.73 -10.47
C THR A 46 -5.92 -5.75 -9.01
N LEU A 47 -5.64 -4.68 -8.26
CA LEU A 47 -5.99 -4.56 -6.85
C LEU A 47 -7.45 -4.12 -6.72
N ILE A 48 -8.10 -4.61 -5.67
CA ILE A 48 -9.39 -4.13 -5.17
C ILE A 48 -9.22 -3.80 -3.70
N THR A 49 -9.86 -2.72 -3.27
CA THR A 49 -9.82 -2.23 -1.90
C THR A 49 -11.20 -2.34 -1.28
N GLU A 50 -11.26 -2.75 -0.02
CA GLU A 50 -12.48 -2.87 0.76
C GLU A 50 -12.23 -2.31 2.17
N ALA A 51 -13.12 -1.43 2.62
CA ALA A 51 -13.12 -0.95 4.00
C ALA A 51 -13.77 -2.00 4.91
N VAL A 52 -12.98 -2.58 5.80
CA VAL A 52 -13.44 -3.61 6.74
C VAL A 52 -13.43 -3.09 8.18
N PHE A 53 -14.50 -3.44 8.91
CA PHE A 53 -14.72 -3.09 10.31
C PHE A 53 -14.87 -4.35 11.15
N PRO A 54 -13.78 -5.10 11.38
CA PRO A 54 -13.84 -6.36 12.10
C PRO A 54 -14.20 -6.15 13.57
N GLY A 55 -14.99 -7.07 14.12
CA GLY A 55 -15.23 -7.17 15.55
C GLY A 55 -13.95 -7.53 16.33
N ALA A 56 -13.98 -7.40 17.66
CA ALA A 56 -12.81 -7.64 18.50
C ALA A 56 -12.24 -9.06 18.36
N ALA A 57 -13.10 -10.08 18.28
CA ALA A 57 -12.70 -11.48 18.11
C ALA A 57 -12.07 -11.73 16.73
N GLU A 58 -12.69 -11.21 15.66
CA GLU A 58 -12.16 -11.35 14.30
C GLU A 58 -10.78 -10.70 14.18
N ARG A 59 -10.61 -9.53 14.81
CA ARG A 59 -9.35 -8.78 14.80
C ARG A 59 -8.18 -9.56 15.41
N GLN A 60 -8.43 -10.45 16.37
CA GLN A 60 -7.38 -11.29 16.98
C GLN A 60 -6.84 -12.34 16.00
N GLY A 61 -7.68 -12.85 15.10
CA GLY A 61 -7.28 -13.82 14.07
C GLY A 61 -6.71 -13.20 12.80
N MET A 62 -6.75 -11.88 12.66
CA MET A 62 -6.34 -11.18 11.45
C MET A 62 -4.85 -10.84 11.45
N THR A 63 -4.17 -11.17 10.36
CA THR A 63 -2.83 -10.66 10.09
C THR A 63 -2.93 -9.24 9.52
N ILE A 64 -2.37 -8.27 10.24
CA ILE A 64 -2.26 -6.87 9.82
C ILE A 64 -0.83 -6.60 9.37
N ARG A 65 -0.68 -6.04 8.17
CA ARG A 65 0.60 -5.57 7.66
C ARG A 65 0.86 -4.16 8.17
N LYS A 66 1.83 -4.02 9.06
CA LYS A 66 2.25 -2.74 9.61
C LYS A 66 3.41 -2.14 8.82
N LEU A 67 3.41 -0.83 8.67
CA LEU A 67 4.56 -0.09 8.21
C LEU A 67 5.62 -0.07 9.32
N GLU A 68 6.79 -0.61 9.03
CA GLU A 68 7.92 -0.62 9.98
C GLU A 68 8.82 0.60 9.80
N LYS A 69 9.21 0.89 8.55
CA LYS A 69 10.11 2.01 8.22
C LYS A 69 10.01 2.39 6.75
N VAL A 70 10.19 3.66 6.45
CA VAL A 70 10.39 4.18 5.09
C VAL A 70 11.84 4.65 4.97
N TYR A 71 12.52 4.21 3.92
CA TYR A 71 13.87 4.64 3.60
C TYR A 71 13.84 5.60 2.41
N TYR A 72 14.50 6.75 2.54
CA TYR A 72 14.70 7.69 1.44
C TYR A 72 16.10 7.52 0.87
N VAL A 73 16.20 7.27 -0.44
CA VAL A 73 17.48 7.09 -1.13
C VAL A 73 17.90 8.40 -1.77
N LYS A 74 19.05 8.94 -1.37
CA LYS A 74 19.63 10.14 -2.00
C LYS A 74 20.14 9.77 -3.40
N ARG A 75 19.53 10.37 -4.44
CA ARG A 75 19.97 10.22 -5.83
C ARG A 75 20.64 11.52 -6.29
N VAL A 76 21.87 11.42 -6.80
CA VAL A 76 22.63 12.55 -7.36
C VAL A 76 22.47 12.54 -8.87
N ILE A 77 22.21 13.71 -9.45
CA ILE A 77 22.14 13.93 -10.90
C ILE A 77 23.11 15.06 -11.19
N TRP A 78 24.14 14.77 -12.00
CA TRP A 78 25.11 15.76 -12.45
C TRP A 78 24.64 16.34 -13.78
N ARG A 79 24.85 17.64 -13.95
CA ARG A 79 24.71 18.34 -15.23
C ARG A 79 26.06 18.97 -15.53
N ASP A 80 26.55 18.74 -16.74
CA ASP A 80 27.73 19.42 -17.26
C ASP A 80 27.30 20.73 -17.94
N GLU A 81 27.99 21.83 -17.66
CA GLU A 81 27.78 23.14 -18.29
C GLU A 81 29.12 23.66 -18.83
N PRO A 82 29.12 24.39 -19.97
CA PRO A 82 30.33 25.02 -20.50
C PRO A 82 30.81 26.14 -19.56
N ALA A 83 32.14 26.28 -19.45
CA ALA A 83 32.81 27.28 -18.61
C ALA A 83 32.61 28.72 -19.12
#